data_AF-A0A957SLT8-F1
#
_entry.id   AF-A0A957SLT8-F1
#
_cell.length_a   1.000
_cell.length_b   1.000
_cell.length_c   1.000
_cell.angle_alpha   90.00
_cell.angle_beta   90.00
_cell.angle_gamma   90.00
#
_symmetry.space_group_name_H-M   'P 1'
#
loop_
_entity.id
_entity.type
_entity.pdbx_description
1 polymer ?
#
loop_
_entity_poly.entity_id
_entity_poly.type
_entity_poly.pdbx_seq_one_letter_code
_entity_poly.pdbx_strand_id
1 'polypeptide(L)'
;VMGRDIMSLVLAGAQQTLSLAGLVVLARLGIGFVLGAIAGWSSGRWPDRLIQAATEVLAAFPILLLAMLLILALGIRGGFRPFLIGLSLVGWVEIMQFVRGEILRIRPQPFLESAVATGVRTPQIVWRHMTPHLLPALISLAALEMGAVLMLLGELGFIGIFIGGGGFAELSVGAARYQYSDVPEWAALLSNVRLYARVYPWAAIYPALAFFVAILAFNLFGEGLRRLIERLGVAFNRFWNRYTFALILALIPLVGWVRANTGAVAFYRQQAMQFDGVAALQQVQLLSDEANMGRALGSDGVQRAAEQIATEFDALGLQRAGGDFTWFQPHEREFEQL
;
A
#
# COMPACT_ATOMS: atom_id res chain seq x y z
N VAL A 1 14.69 11.34 2.37
CA VAL A 1 14.78 11.97 1.02
C VAL A 1 16.19 12.52 0.72
N MET A 2 17.05 12.73 1.72
CA MET A 2 18.39 13.34 1.50
C MET A 2 19.15 12.69 0.34
N GLY A 3 19.41 13.48 -0.71
CA GLY A 3 20.16 13.09 -1.90
C GLY A 3 19.41 12.32 -3.01
N ARG A 4 18.14 11.92 -2.81
CA ARG A 4 17.36 11.16 -3.82
C ARG A 4 16.40 12.07 -4.57
N ASP A 5 16.31 11.89 -5.88
CA ASP A 5 15.37 12.63 -6.73
C ASP A 5 13.90 12.36 -6.33
N ILE A 6 13.17 13.41 -5.97
CA ILE A 6 11.79 13.33 -5.46
C ILE A 6 10.83 12.88 -6.58
N MET A 7 11.04 13.34 -7.80
CA MET A 7 10.18 13.00 -8.93
C MET A 7 10.22 11.49 -9.19
N SER A 8 11.42 10.91 -9.25
CA SER A 8 11.64 9.46 -9.40
C SER A 8 10.99 8.68 -8.26
N LEU A 9 11.08 9.18 -7.02
CA LEU A 9 10.46 8.55 -5.86
C LEU A 9 8.92 8.57 -5.95
N VAL A 10 8.32 9.67 -6.38
CA VAL A 10 6.87 9.79 -6.53
C VAL A 10 6.37 8.87 -7.65
N LEU A 11 7.07 8.82 -8.79
CA LEU A 11 6.72 7.93 -9.91
C LEU A 11 6.86 6.46 -9.53
N ALA A 12 7.96 6.07 -8.88
CA ALA A 12 8.16 4.71 -8.39
C ALA A 12 7.12 4.35 -7.31
N GLY A 13 6.77 5.30 -6.44
CA GLY A 13 5.76 5.15 -5.39
C GLY A 13 4.35 4.89 -5.91
N ALA A 14 4.02 5.42 -7.10
CA ALA A 14 2.70 5.27 -7.70
C ALA A 14 2.32 3.79 -7.87
N GLN A 15 3.25 2.97 -8.36
CA GLN A 15 3.00 1.54 -8.54
C GLN A 15 2.63 0.86 -7.22
N GLN A 16 3.34 1.16 -6.14
CA GLN A 16 3.15 0.51 -4.84
C GLN A 16 1.87 0.99 -4.15
N THR A 17 1.60 2.29 -4.16
CA THR A 17 0.42 2.89 -3.55
C THR A 17 -0.86 2.52 -4.31
N LEU A 18 -0.88 2.63 -5.65
CA LEU A 18 -2.08 2.35 -6.45
C LEU A 18 -2.43 0.86 -6.51
N SER A 19 -1.42 -0.02 -6.58
CA SER A 19 -1.68 -1.47 -6.56
C SER A 19 -2.19 -1.97 -5.21
N LEU A 20 -1.68 -1.41 -4.10
CA LEU A 20 -2.22 -1.70 -2.77
C LEU A 20 -3.67 -1.25 -2.68
N ALA A 21 -3.96 0.00 -3.06
CA ALA A 21 -5.31 0.54 -3.05
C ALA A 21 -6.27 -0.33 -3.89
N GLY A 22 -5.88 -0.68 -5.12
CA GLY A 22 -6.69 -1.53 -6.00
C GLY A 22 -7.00 -2.90 -5.41
N LEU A 23 -6.00 -3.58 -4.83
CA LEU A 23 -6.21 -4.90 -4.21
C LEU A 23 -7.08 -4.82 -2.95
N VAL A 24 -6.91 -3.76 -2.14
CA VAL A 24 -7.75 -3.52 -0.96
C VAL A 24 -9.20 -3.26 -1.37
N VAL A 25 -9.44 -2.43 -2.39
CA VAL A 25 -10.80 -2.16 -2.90
C VAL A 25 -11.44 -3.45 -3.41
N LEU A 26 -10.73 -4.27 -4.19
CA LEU A 26 -11.24 -5.55 -4.66
C LEU A 26 -11.60 -6.50 -3.50
N ALA A 27 -10.75 -6.55 -2.46
CA ALA A 27 -11.01 -7.35 -1.28
C ALA A 27 -12.23 -6.84 -0.50
N ARG A 28 -12.33 -5.52 -0.27
CA ARG A 28 -13.49 -4.88 0.39
C ARG A 28 -14.78 -5.12 -0.38
N LEU A 29 -14.76 -5.00 -1.71
CA LEU A 29 -15.89 -5.32 -2.58
C LEU A 29 -16.30 -6.78 -2.45
N GLY A 30 -15.34 -7.71 -2.47
CA GLY A 30 -15.61 -9.13 -2.29
C GLY A 30 -16.25 -9.44 -0.93
N ILE A 31 -15.64 -8.96 0.16
CA ILE A 31 -16.14 -9.15 1.53
C ILE A 31 -17.52 -8.51 1.70
N GLY A 32 -17.65 -7.24 1.32
CA GLY A 32 -18.89 -6.48 1.44
C GLY A 32 -20.02 -7.07 0.61
N PHE A 33 -19.74 -7.49 -0.62
CA PHE A 33 -20.73 -8.15 -1.47
C PHE A 33 -21.23 -9.46 -0.88
N VAL A 34 -20.33 -10.34 -0.43
CA VAL A 34 -20.71 -11.64 0.13
C VAL A 34 -21.52 -11.47 1.41
N LEU A 35 -21.04 -10.64 2.35
CA LEU A 35 -21.74 -10.40 3.60
C LEU A 35 -23.07 -9.67 3.38
N GLY A 36 -23.11 -8.70 2.46
CA GLY A 36 -24.31 -7.94 2.12
C GLY A 36 -25.36 -8.82 1.45
N ALA A 37 -24.92 -9.77 0.61
CA ALA A 37 -25.78 -10.77 0.01
C ALA A 37 -26.39 -11.72 1.03
N ILE A 38 -25.59 -12.19 1.98
CA ILE A 38 -26.07 -13.05 3.07
C ILE A 38 -27.06 -12.27 3.94
N ALA A 39 -26.70 -11.05 4.37
CA ALA A 39 -27.54 -10.22 5.24
C ALA A 39 -28.86 -9.84 4.55
N GLY A 40 -28.82 -9.38 3.30
CA GLY A 40 -30.01 -9.01 2.54
C GLY A 40 -30.95 -10.18 2.26
N TRP A 41 -30.39 -11.35 1.90
CA TRP A 41 -31.22 -12.55 1.66
C TRP A 41 -31.82 -13.11 2.96
N SER A 42 -31.04 -13.10 4.04
CA SER A 42 -31.44 -13.59 5.35
C SER A 42 -32.08 -12.52 6.25
N SER A 43 -32.53 -11.41 5.68
CA SER A 43 -33.09 -10.27 6.41
C SER A 43 -34.06 -10.69 7.53
N GLY A 44 -33.81 -10.17 8.73
CA GLY A 44 -34.59 -10.46 9.94
C GLY A 44 -34.28 -11.80 10.61
N ARG A 45 -33.47 -12.66 10.00
CA ARG A 45 -33.00 -13.95 10.55
C ARG A 45 -31.65 -13.78 11.27
N TRP A 46 -31.20 -14.84 11.92
CA TRP A 46 -29.96 -14.80 12.72
C TRP A 46 -28.69 -14.38 11.94
N PRO A 47 -28.46 -14.75 10.66
CA PRO A 47 -27.23 -14.36 9.98
C PRO A 47 -27.18 -12.86 9.71
N ASP A 48 -28.32 -12.26 9.30
CA ASP A 48 -28.47 -10.81 9.18
C ASP A 48 -28.17 -10.11 10.51
N ARG A 49 -28.77 -10.55 11.61
CA ARG A 49 -28.53 -9.96 12.94
C ARG A 49 -27.06 -10.05 13.36
N LEU A 50 -26.38 -11.17 13.10
CA LEU A 50 -24.97 -11.33 13.43
C LEU A 50 -24.07 -10.40 12.59
N ILE A 51 -24.32 -10.32 11.29
CA ILE A 51 -23.57 -9.44 10.39
C ILE A 51 -23.78 -7.98 10.78
N GLN A 52 -25.03 -7.58 11.02
CA GLN A 52 -25.37 -6.22 11.45
C GLN A 52 -24.69 -5.87 12.78
N ALA A 53 -24.73 -6.77 13.77
CA ALA A 53 -24.05 -6.57 15.06
C ALA A 53 -22.53 -6.42 14.88
N ALA A 54 -21.90 -7.25 14.03
CA ALA A 54 -20.48 -7.11 13.72
C ALA A 54 -20.16 -5.76 13.07
N THR A 55 -21.03 -5.26 12.19
CA THR A 55 -20.83 -3.94 11.57
C THR A 55 -21.05 -2.78 12.51
N GLU A 56 -21.99 -2.88 13.46
CA GLU A 56 -22.17 -1.88 14.52
C GLU A 56 -20.91 -1.77 15.39
N VAL A 57 -20.32 -2.91 15.74
CA VAL A 57 -19.04 -2.95 16.47
C VAL A 57 -17.92 -2.29 15.66
N LEU A 58 -17.76 -2.63 14.38
CA LEU A 58 -16.71 -2.05 13.54
C LEU A 58 -16.90 -0.54 13.31
N ALA A 59 -18.14 -0.10 13.09
CA ALA A 59 -18.46 1.31 12.86
C ALA A 59 -18.25 2.20 14.10
N ALA A 60 -18.24 1.61 15.30
CA ALA A 60 -17.93 2.33 16.53
C ALA A 60 -16.45 2.75 16.64
N PHE A 61 -15.54 2.07 15.93
CA PHE A 61 -14.12 2.41 15.93
C PHE A 61 -13.77 3.39 14.81
N PRO A 62 -12.95 4.42 15.08
CA PRO A 62 -12.38 5.25 14.02
C PRO A 62 -11.57 4.38 13.04
N ILE A 63 -11.90 4.46 11.75
CA ILE A 63 -11.35 3.61 10.68
C ILE A 63 -9.81 3.64 10.66
N LEU A 64 -9.23 4.82 10.87
CA LEU A 64 -7.79 5.05 10.92
C LEU A 64 -7.13 4.29 12.08
N LEU A 65 -7.72 4.37 13.28
CA LEU A 65 -7.19 3.71 14.47
C LEU A 65 -7.26 2.18 14.33
N LEU A 66 -8.37 1.67 13.81
CA LEU A 66 -8.54 0.23 13.61
C LEU A 66 -7.59 -0.31 12.53
N ALA A 67 -7.44 0.42 11.41
CA ALA A 67 -6.48 0.09 10.37
C ALA A 67 -5.05 0.04 10.91
N MET A 68 -4.63 1.09 11.63
CA MET A 68 -3.32 1.14 12.30
C MET A 68 -3.12 -0.04 13.23
N LEU A 69 -4.08 -0.33 14.12
CA LEU A 69 -3.97 -1.39 15.11
C LEU A 69 -3.80 -2.76 14.45
N LEU A 70 -4.58 -3.06 13.41
CA LEU A 70 -4.47 -4.32 12.68
C LEU A 70 -3.13 -4.44 11.94
N ILE A 71 -2.67 -3.38 11.28
CA ILE A 71 -1.39 -3.38 10.57
C ILE A 71 -0.22 -3.63 11.52
N LEU A 72 -0.24 -2.98 12.69
CA LEU A 72 0.79 -3.15 13.71
C LEU A 72 0.72 -4.56 14.33
N ALA A 73 -0.47 -5.06 14.63
CA ALA A 73 -0.68 -6.41 15.18
C ALA A 73 -0.23 -7.51 14.20
N LEU A 74 -0.45 -7.34 12.90
CA LEU A 74 0.01 -8.25 11.84
C LEU A 74 1.53 -8.13 11.57
N GLY A 75 2.20 -7.17 12.20
CA GLY A 75 3.63 -6.91 12.07
C GLY A 75 3.97 -6.09 10.83
N ILE A 76 4.11 -4.77 11.01
CA ILE A 76 4.40 -3.79 9.94
C ILE A 76 5.64 -4.13 9.09
N ARG A 77 6.61 -4.87 9.65
CA ARG A 77 7.82 -5.35 8.96
C ARG A 77 7.53 -6.40 7.87
N GLY A 78 6.33 -6.99 7.86
CA GLY A 78 5.85 -7.84 6.77
C GLY A 78 5.58 -7.07 5.45
N GLY A 79 5.79 -5.75 5.45
CA GLY A 79 5.74 -4.93 4.24
C GLY A 79 4.33 -4.82 3.70
N PHE A 80 4.11 -5.31 2.48
CA PHE A 80 2.84 -5.13 1.76
C PHE A 80 1.68 -5.94 2.35
N ARG A 81 1.95 -7.14 2.89
CA ARG A 81 0.91 -8.09 3.35
C ARG A 81 0.09 -7.57 4.55
N PRO A 82 0.70 -7.04 5.63
CA PRO A 82 -0.04 -6.48 6.76
C PRO A 82 -0.99 -5.36 6.35
N PHE A 83 -0.56 -4.50 5.42
CA PHE A 83 -1.40 -3.41 4.89
C PHE A 83 -2.56 -3.95 4.07
N LEU A 84 -2.30 -4.90 3.16
CA LEU A 84 -3.36 -5.50 2.36
C LEU A 84 -4.43 -6.13 3.26
N ILE A 85 -4.04 -6.95 4.23
CA ILE A 85 -4.98 -7.65 5.11
C ILE A 85 -5.68 -6.65 6.03
N GLY A 86 -4.92 -5.80 6.72
CA GLY A 86 -5.46 -4.83 7.68
C GLY A 86 -6.45 -3.88 7.04
N LEU A 87 -6.13 -3.28 5.89
CA LEU A 87 -7.02 -2.33 5.22
C LEU A 87 -8.25 -3.01 4.58
N SER A 88 -8.15 -4.29 4.21
CA SER A 88 -9.27 -5.07 3.67
C SER A 88 -10.33 -5.39 4.72
N LEU A 89 -9.93 -5.54 5.99
CA LEU A 89 -10.83 -5.94 7.09
C LEU A 89 -11.66 -4.80 7.69
N VAL A 90 -11.35 -3.53 7.38
CA VAL A 90 -11.94 -2.38 8.08
C VAL A 90 -12.99 -1.64 7.25
N GLY A 91 -12.81 -1.50 5.92
CA GLY A 91 -13.67 -0.64 5.10
C GLY A 91 -14.74 -1.36 4.26
N TRP A 92 -15.08 -2.61 4.55
CA TRP A 92 -16.09 -3.34 3.77
C TRP A 92 -17.54 -3.05 4.21
N VAL A 93 -17.73 -2.37 5.34
CA VAL A 93 -19.05 -2.15 5.96
C VAL A 93 -19.99 -1.33 5.05
N GLU A 94 -19.51 -0.25 4.44
CA GLU A 94 -20.33 0.59 3.56
C GLU A 94 -20.83 -0.17 2.34
N ILE A 95 -19.93 -0.94 1.70
CA ILE A 95 -20.27 -1.80 0.56
C ILE A 95 -21.28 -2.88 0.97
N MET A 96 -21.09 -3.48 2.15
CA MET A 96 -22.02 -4.48 2.69
C MET A 96 -23.42 -3.90 2.86
N GLN A 97 -23.54 -2.73 3.50
CA GLN A 97 -24.82 -2.06 3.73
C GLN A 97 -25.50 -1.68 2.41
N PHE A 98 -24.72 -1.18 1.45
CA PHE A 98 -25.21 -0.90 0.09
C PHE A 98 -25.79 -2.14 -0.58
N VAL A 99 -25.03 -3.24 -0.62
CA VAL A 99 -25.48 -4.50 -1.25
C VAL A 99 -26.70 -5.08 -0.53
N ARG A 100 -26.71 -5.04 0.81
CA ARG A 100 -27.86 -5.47 1.62
C ARG A 100 -29.11 -4.67 1.26
N GLY A 101 -29.01 -3.33 1.24
CA GLY A 101 -30.11 -2.44 0.90
C GLY A 101 -30.67 -2.69 -0.50
N GLU A 102 -29.79 -2.86 -1.48
CA GLU A 102 -30.22 -3.17 -2.84
C GLU A 102 -30.88 -4.55 -2.95
N ILE A 103 -30.39 -5.56 -2.23
CA ILE A 103 -31.02 -6.88 -2.23
C ILE A 103 -32.42 -6.83 -1.62
N LEU A 104 -32.61 -6.06 -0.54
CA LEU A 104 -33.93 -5.83 0.03
C LEU A 104 -34.86 -5.12 -0.96
N ARG A 105 -34.34 -4.20 -1.77
CA ARG A 105 -35.10 -3.46 -2.78
C ARG A 105 -35.49 -4.31 -3.99
N ILE A 106 -34.60 -5.17 -4.48
CA ILE A 106 -34.85 -5.99 -5.68
C ILE A 106 -35.61 -7.28 -5.38
N ARG A 107 -35.45 -7.85 -4.18
CA ARG A 107 -36.09 -9.11 -3.79
C ARG A 107 -37.61 -9.17 -4.03
N PRO A 108 -38.41 -8.13 -3.72
CA PRO A 108 -39.85 -8.17 -3.97
C PRO A 108 -40.24 -7.93 -5.44
N GLN A 109 -39.29 -7.80 -6.37
CA GLN A 109 -39.62 -7.55 -7.77
C GLN A 109 -40.11 -8.83 -8.49
N PRO A 110 -41.07 -8.72 -9.45
CA PRO A 110 -41.74 -9.87 -10.06
C PRO A 110 -40.80 -10.90 -10.72
N PHE A 111 -39.68 -10.45 -11.29
CA PHE A 111 -38.72 -11.34 -11.94
C PHE A 111 -37.99 -12.25 -10.93
N LEU A 112 -37.75 -11.77 -9.71
CA LEU A 112 -37.14 -12.55 -8.64
C LEU A 112 -38.17 -13.46 -7.97
N GLU A 113 -39.40 -12.99 -7.78
CA GLU A 113 -40.50 -13.80 -7.27
C GLU A 113 -40.79 -14.99 -8.19
N SER A 114 -40.80 -14.76 -9.51
CA SER A 114 -40.93 -15.82 -10.52
C SER A 114 -39.78 -16.83 -10.44
N ALA A 115 -38.53 -16.37 -10.30
CA ALA A 115 -37.38 -17.26 -10.17
C ALA A 115 -37.46 -18.14 -8.92
N VAL A 116 -37.91 -17.59 -7.79
CA VAL A 116 -38.15 -18.36 -6.56
C VAL A 116 -39.29 -19.36 -6.76
N ALA A 117 -40.41 -18.96 -7.37
CA ALA A 117 -41.56 -19.83 -7.62
C ALA A 117 -41.22 -21.03 -8.52
N THR A 118 -40.30 -20.85 -9.48
CA THR A 118 -39.78 -21.92 -10.34
C THR A 118 -38.74 -22.84 -9.66
N GLY A 119 -38.40 -22.59 -8.38
CA GLY A 119 -37.50 -23.45 -7.60
C GLY A 119 -36.00 -23.17 -7.83
N VAL A 120 -35.63 -22.01 -8.36
CA VAL A 120 -34.20 -21.64 -8.51
C VAL A 120 -33.54 -21.52 -7.14
N ARG A 121 -32.35 -22.12 -6.98
CA ARG A 121 -31.63 -22.12 -5.70
C ARG A 121 -31.13 -20.71 -5.36
N THR A 122 -31.19 -20.32 -4.09
CA THR A 122 -30.71 -19.02 -3.59
C THR A 122 -29.34 -18.58 -4.13
N PRO A 123 -28.27 -19.40 -4.11
CA PRO A 123 -26.97 -18.96 -4.61
C PRO A 123 -26.99 -18.66 -6.12
N GLN A 124 -27.79 -19.40 -6.88
CA GLN A 124 -27.99 -19.14 -8.31
C GLN A 124 -28.78 -17.86 -8.52
N ILE A 125 -29.76 -17.56 -7.67
CA ILE A 125 -30.50 -16.29 -7.70
C ILE A 125 -29.57 -15.11 -7.49
N VAL A 126 -28.75 -15.17 -6.44
CA VAL A 126 -27.78 -14.11 -6.13
C VAL A 126 -26.80 -13.92 -7.30
N TRP A 127 -26.16 -14.99 -7.77
CA TRP A 127 -25.14 -14.91 -8.81
C TRP A 127 -25.67 -14.52 -10.19
N ARG A 128 -26.83 -15.05 -10.60
CA ARG A 128 -27.35 -14.93 -11.97
C ARG A 128 -28.34 -13.78 -12.15
N HIS A 129 -29.05 -13.40 -11.09
CA HIS A 129 -30.10 -12.37 -11.17
C HIS A 129 -29.72 -11.11 -10.40
N MET A 130 -29.21 -11.23 -9.17
CA MET A 130 -28.90 -10.06 -8.34
C MET A 130 -27.57 -9.41 -8.74
N THR A 131 -26.51 -10.20 -8.93
CA THR A 131 -25.17 -9.64 -9.15
C THR A 131 -25.07 -8.76 -10.42
N PRO A 132 -25.60 -9.19 -11.59
CA PRO A 132 -25.60 -8.33 -12.77
C PRO A 132 -26.37 -7.01 -12.59
N HIS A 133 -27.40 -7.02 -11.74
CA HIS A 133 -28.20 -5.83 -11.42
C HIS A 133 -27.41 -4.84 -10.54
N LEU A 134 -26.57 -5.35 -9.63
CA LEU A 134 -25.76 -4.53 -8.72
C LEU A 134 -24.44 -4.06 -9.33
N LEU A 135 -23.91 -4.83 -10.29
CA LEU A 135 -22.60 -4.59 -10.88
C LEU A 135 -22.36 -3.15 -11.36
N PRO A 136 -23.30 -2.48 -12.04
CA PRO A 136 -23.07 -1.12 -12.52
C PRO A 136 -22.78 -0.14 -11.37
N ALA A 137 -23.56 -0.24 -10.29
CA ALA A 137 -23.36 0.57 -9.10
C ALA A 137 -22.07 0.19 -8.36
N LEU A 138 -21.76 -1.12 -8.28
CA LEU A 138 -20.53 -1.60 -7.64
C LEU A 138 -19.25 -1.12 -8.35
N ILE A 139 -19.24 -0.99 -9.68
CA ILE A 139 -18.08 -0.46 -10.40
C ILE A 139 -17.87 1.02 -10.06
N SER A 140 -18.95 1.79 -9.96
CA SER A 140 -18.87 3.21 -9.56
C SER A 140 -18.38 3.33 -8.11
N LEU A 141 -18.90 2.48 -7.22
CA LEU A 141 -18.48 2.41 -5.83
C LEU A 141 -17.01 2.01 -5.69
N ALA A 142 -16.51 1.10 -6.53
CA ALA A 142 -15.11 0.71 -6.57
C ALA A 142 -14.18 1.92 -6.81
N ALA A 143 -14.55 2.82 -7.72
CA ALA A 143 -13.78 4.02 -7.99
C ALA A 143 -13.79 5.01 -6.82
N LEU A 144 -14.94 5.19 -6.16
CA LEU A 144 -15.02 6.03 -4.96
C LEU A 144 -14.18 5.45 -3.80
N GLU A 145 -14.24 4.13 -3.62
CA GLU A 145 -13.44 3.40 -2.63
C GLU A 145 -11.94 3.52 -2.87
N MET A 146 -11.49 3.64 -4.13
CA MET A 146 -10.07 3.93 -4.42
C MET A 146 -9.65 5.26 -3.78
N GLY A 147 -10.48 6.30 -3.89
CA GLY A 147 -10.24 7.58 -3.23
C GLY A 147 -10.18 7.46 -1.71
N ALA A 148 -11.12 6.72 -1.11
CA ALA A 148 -11.17 6.49 0.33
C ALA A 148 -9.94 5.72 0.86
N VAL A 149 -9.50 4.66 0.17
CA VAL A 149 -8.31 3.90 0.55
C VAL A 149 -7.04 4.73 0.40
N LEU A 150 -6.92 5.52 -0.67
CA LEU A 150 -5.79 6.41 -0.87
C LEU A 150 -5.71 7.51 0.20
N MET A 151 -6.87 8.08 0.59
CA MET A 151 -6.93 9.03 1.70
C MET A 151 -6.44 8.38 3.00
N LEU A 152 -6.95 7.19 3.33
CA LEU A 152 -6.55 6.43 4.52
C LEU A 152 -5.05 6.11 4.52
N LEU A 153 -4.47 5.78 3.36
CA LEU A 153 -3.01 5.59 3.22
C LEU A 153 -2.24 6.89 3.51
N GLY A 154 -2.70 8.03 3.00
CA GLY A 154 -2.11 9.33 3.29
C GLY A 154 -2.15 9.67 4.79
N GLU A 155 -3.29 9.43 5.45
CA GLU A 155 -3.46 9.60 6.90
C GLU A 155 -2.50 8.71 7.69
N LEU A 156 -2.41 7.42 7.33
CA LEU A 156 -1.45 6.48 7.92
C LEU A 156 0.00 6.97 7.73
N GLY A 157 0.35 7.45 6.54
CA GLY A 157 1.66 8.01 6.25
C GLY A 157 2.00 9.20 7.14
N PHE A 158 1.05 10.12 7.33
CA PHE A 158 1.23 11.28 8.20
C PHE A 158 1.55 10.88 9.65
N ILE A 159 0.84 9.87 10.18
CA ILE A 159 1.09 9.36 11.55
C ILE A 159 2.32 8.46 11.64
N GLY A 160 2.99 8.15 10.52
CA GLY A 160 4.25 7.41 10.49
C GLY A 160 4.09 5.92 10.24
N ILE A 161 2.94 5.50 9.73
CA ILE A 161 2.61 4.12 9.39
C ILE A 161 2.57 3.99 7.87
N PHE A 162 3.56 3.29 7.34
CA PHE A 162 3.72 3.07 5.92
C PHE A 162 4.36 1.71 5.67
N ILE A 163 4.36 1.28 4.41
CA ILE A 163 4.74 -0.08 4.04
C ILE A 163 6.19 -0.38 4.46
N GLY A 164 6.35 -1.43 5.27
CA GLY A 164 7.65 -1.87 5.78
C GLY A 164 8.09 -1.20 7.08
N GLY A 165 7.37 -0.18 7.56
CA GLY A 165 7.63 0.52 8.83
C GLY A 165 8.92 1.34 8.88
N GLY A 166 9.80 1.21 7.88
CA GLY A 166 11.07 1.91 7.80
C GLY A 166 12.14 1.36 8.75
N GLY A 167 13.33 1.93 8.66
CA GLY A 167 14.43 1.76 9.60
C GLY A 167 14.51 2.94 10.57
N PHE A 168 15.16 2.72 11.70
CA PHE A 168 15.54 3.79 12.63
C PHE A 168 17.04 3.97 12.57
N ALA A 169 17.50 5.20 12.40
CA ALA A 169 18.90 5.57 12.58
C ALA A 169 19.03 6.55 13.76
N GLU A 170 19.99 6.28 14.65
CA GLU A 170 20.49 7.26 15.61
C GLU A 170 21.74 7.90 14.99
N LEU A 171 21.62 9.16 14.58
CA LEU A 171 22.69 9.91 13.93
C LEU A 171 23.71 10.46 14.94
N SER A 172 23.38 10.48 16.25
CA SER A 172 24.29 10.79 17.35
C SER A 172 23.71 10.37 18.70
N VAL A 173 24.57 10.20 19.71
CA VAL A 173 24.17 9.87 21.10
C VAL A 173 23.28 10.99 21.64
N GLY A 174 22.02 10.67 21.96
CA GLY A 174 21.03 11.63 22.48
C GLY A 174 20.20 12.37 21.42
N ALA A 175 20.42 12.12 20.13
CA ALA A 175 19.54 12.64 19.09
C ALA A 175 18.24 11.83 18.96
N ALA A 176 17.17 12.50 18.52
CA ALA A 176 15.92 11.84 18.20
C ALA A 176 16.12 10.80 17.09
N ARG A 177 15.56 9.60 17.28
CA ARG A 177 15.57 8.52 16.28
C ARG A 177 14.96 9.00 14.96
N TYR A 178 15.75 8.99 13.90
CA TYR A 178 15.28 9.31 12.56
C TYR A 178 14.69 8.05 11.91
N GLN A 179 13.37 8.05 11.71
CA GLN A 179 12.69 6.99 10.97
C GLN A 179 12.78 7.31 9.47
N TYR A 180 13.38 6.40 8.70
CA TYR A 180 13.51 6.53 7.26
C TYR A 180 12.97 5.30 6.55
N SER A 181 12.38 5.50 5.38
CA SER A 181 11.95 4.43 4.49
C SER A 181 12.70 4.47 3.18
N ASP A 182 13.26 3.33 2.78
CA ASP A 182 13.83 3.14 1.44
C ASP A 182 12.81 2.68 0.41
N VAL A 183 11.62 2.28 0.86
CA VAL A 183 10.52 1.81 0.00
C VAL A 183 9.87 3.03 -0.66
N PRO A 184 9.91 3.14 -2.01
CA PRO A 184 9.22 4.20 -2.71
C PRO A 184 7.71 3.91 -2.65
N GLU A 185 7.01 4.62 -1.77
CA GLU A 185 5.57 4.54 -1.55
C GLU A 185 5.12 5.90 -1.01
N TRP A 186 3.98 6.44 -1.48
CA TRP A 186 3.63 7.84 -1.21
C TRP A 186 3.43 8.16 0.28
N ALA A 187 2.83 7.26 1.07
CA ALA A 187 2.66 7.44 2.50
C ALA A 187 4.01 7.47 3.23
N ALA A 188 4.95 6.61 2.84
CA ALA A 188 6.33 6.63 3.33
C ALA A 188 7.07 7.94 2.97
N LEU A 189 6.86 8.46 1.76
CA LEU A 189 7.45 9.73 1.35
C LEU A 189 6.94 10.90 2.21
N LEU A 190 5.64 10.96 2.49
CA LEU A 190 5.05 11.95 3.40
C LEU A 190 5.58 11.80 4.84
N SER A 191 5.65 10.56 5.34
CA SER A 191 6.17 10.27 6.66
C SER A 191 7.61 10.77 6.85
N ASN A 192 8.48 10.47 5.87
CA ASN A 192 9.91 10.81 5.89
C ASN A 192 10.18 12.32 6.01
N VAL A 193 9.27 13.16 5.54
CA VAL A 193 9.43 14.62 5.49
C VAL A 193 8.56 15.35 6.51
N ARG A 194 7.68 14.65 7.25
CA ARG A 194 6.67 15.28 8.13
C ARG A 194 7.25 16.25 9.16
N LEU A 195 8.40 15.90 9.77
CA LEU A 195 9.06 16.72 10.79
C LEU A 195 9.82 17.91 10.18
N TYR A 196 10.18 17.81 8.90
CA TYR A 196 10.95 18.82 8.17
C TYR A 196 10.09 19.58 7.16
N ALA A 197 8.78 19.32 7.09
CA ALA A 197 7.90 19.90 6.08
C ALA A 197 7.84 21.43 6.15
N ARG A 198 8.11 22.03 7.31
CA ARG A 198 8.21 23.49 7.46
C ARG A 198 9.49 24.06 6.85
N VAL A 199 10.58 23.29 6.86
CA VAL A 199 11.89 23.69 6.34
C VAL A 199 12.00 23.37 4.85
N TYR A 200 11.51 22.19 4.45
CA TYR A 200 11.54 21.69 3.08
C TYR A 200 10.12 21.38 2.58
N PRO A 201 9.27 22.40 2.39
CA PRO A 201 7.85 22.20 2.05
C PRO A 201 7.65 21.48 0.71
N TRP A 202 8.51 21.74 -0.28
CA TRP A 202 8.43 21.08 -1.59
C TRP A 202 8.51 19.56 -1.47
N ALA A 203 9.31 19.03 -0.54
CA ALA A 203 9.47 17.59 -0.35
C ALA A 203 8.20 16.90 0.16
N ALA A 204 7.31 17.64 0.84
CA ALA A 204 5.99 17.17 1.26
C ALA A 204 4.92 17.41 0.19
N ILE A 205 5.00 18.54 -0.54
CA ILE A 205 4.00 18.93 -1.55
C ILE A 205 3.91 17.91 -2.68
N TYR A 206 5.03 17.41 -3.21
CA TYR A 206 4.98 16.48 -4.34
C TYR A 206 4.24 15.16 -4.07
N PRO A 207 4.55 14.39 -3.01
CA PRO A 207 3.77 13.19 -2.70
C PRO A 207 2.33 13.52 -2.27
N ALA A 208 2.08 14.65 -1.59
CA ALA A 208 0.72 15.09 -1.27
C ALA A 208 -0.10 15.39 -2.54
N LEU A 209 0.51 16.04 -3.53
CA LEU A 209 -0.12 16.36 -4.80
C LEU A 209 -0.40 15.08 -5.60
N ALA A 210 0.48 14.08 -5.55
CA ALA A 210 0.25 12.78 -6.17
C ALA A 210 -0.99 12.08 -5.58
N PHE A 211 -1.12 12.06 -4.24
CA PHE A 211 -2.34 11.61 -3.57
C PHE A 211 -3.56 12.42 -4.01
N PHE A 212 -3.48 13.75 -3.97
CA PHE A 212 -4.58 14.65 -4.33
C PHE A 212 -5.09 14.38 -5.75
N VAL A 213 -4.18 14.33 -6.74
CA VAL A 213 -4.54 14.08 -8.14
C VAL A 213 -5.17 12.69 -8.30
N ALA A 214 -4.61 11.66 -7.68
CA ALA A 214 -5.16 10.31 -7.77
C ALA A 214 -6.55 10.21 -7.13
N ILE A 215 -6.72 10.75 -5.90
CA ILE A 215 -7.99 10.77 -5.19
C ILE A 215 -9.04 11.55 -5.99
N LEU A 216 -8.68 12.71 -6.52
CA LEU A 216 -9.58 13.52 -7.34
C LEU A 216 -9.98 12.78 -8.63
N ALA A 217 -9.02 12.17 -9.32
CA ALA A 217 -9.26 11.42 -10.54
C ALA A 217 -10.23 10.25 -10.31
N PHE A 218 -10.02 9.45 -9.26
CA PHE A 218 -10.89 8.33 -8.92
C PHE A 218 -12.29 8.79 -8.48
N ASN A 219 -12.39 9.86 -7.69
CA ASN A 219 -13.69 10.42 -7.29
C ASN A 219 -14.49 10.95 -8.48
N LEU A 220 -13.85 11.77 -9.34
CA LEU A 220 -14.50 12.31 -10.55
C LEU A 220 -14.87 11.18 -11.53
N PHE A 221 -14.00 10.19 -11.69
CA PHE A 221 -14.28 9.02 -12.52
C PHE A 221 -15.45 8.20 -11.99
N GLY A 222 -15.49 7.91 -10.68
CA GLY A 222 -16.58 7.17 -10.05
C GLY A 222 -17.92 7.88 -10.14
N GLU A 223 -17.94 9.19 -9.88
CA GLU A 223 -19.14 10.00 -10.00
C GLU A 223 -19.60 10.14 -11.46
N GLY A 224 -18.67 10.32 -12.39
CA GLY A 224 -18.96 10.33 -13.82
C GLY A 224 -19.55 9.00 -14.30
N LEU A 225 -18.97 7.88 -13.87
CA LEU A 225 -19.43 6.54 -14.21
C LEU A 225 -20.82 6.27 -13.63
N ARG A 226 -21.06 6.65 -12.37
CA ARG A 226 -22.36 6.54 -11.71
C ARG A 226 -23.44 7.27 -12.52
N ARG A 227 -23.21 8.54 -12.83
CA ARG A 227 -24.15 9.36 -13.61
C ARG A 227 -24.41 8.78 -15.01
N LEU A 228 -23.37 8.26 -15.65
CA LEU A 228 -23.48 7.63 -16.96
C LEU A 228 -24.38 6.39 -16.90
N ILE A 229 -24.17 5.55 -15.90
CA ILE A 229 -24.92 4.31 -15.69
C ILE A 229 -26.39 4.60 -15.36
N GLU A 230 -26.65 5.56 -14.48
CA GLU A 230 -28.01 6.00 -14.12
C GLU A 230 -28.76 6.57 -15.34
N ARG A 231 -28.07 7.31 -16.22
CA ARG A 231 -28.67 7.90 -17.42
C ARG A 231 -28.90 6.91 -18.56
N LEU A 232 -27.93 6.05 -18.84
CA LEU A 232 -27.96 5.18 -20.02
C LEU A 232 -28.69 3.86 -19.77
N GLY A 233 -28.99 3.50 -18.51
CA GLY A 233 -29.64 2.24 -18.19
C GLY A 233 -28.88 1.04 -18.77
N VAL A 234 -27.54 1.11 -18.77
CA VAL A 234 -26.70 0.12 -19.45
C VAL A 234 -26.98 -1.26 -18.87
N ALA A 235 -27.53 -2.15 -19.69
CA ALA A 235 -27.76 -3.54 -19.31
C ALA A 235 -26.43 -4.30 -19.28
N PHE A 236 -25.70 -4.20 -18.16
CA PHE A 236 -24.46 -4.94 -17.92
C PHE A 236 -24.64 -6.47 -17.87
N ASN A 237 -25.87 -6.96 -18.02
CA ASN A 237 -26.21 -8.38 -18.07
C ASN A 237 -25.41 -9.15 -19.14
N ARG A 238 -24.96 -8.48 -20.21
CA ARG A 238 -24.13 -9.10 -21.26
C ARG A 238 -22.65 -9.23 -20.87
N PHE A 239 -22.18 -8.40 -19.94
CA PHE A 239 -20.80 -8.42 -19.43
C PHE A 239 -20.62 -9.32 -18.22
N TRP A 240 -21.68 -9.74 -17.52
CA TRP A 240 -21.55 -10.63 -16.37
C TRP A 240 -21.66 -12.10 -16.78
N ASN A 241 -20.51 -12.71 -17.09
CA ASN A 241 -20.40 -14.15 -17.39
C ASN A 241 -19.25 -14.75 -16.56
N ARG A 242 -19.16 -16.09 -16.51
CA ARG A 242 -18.09 -16.83 -15.83
C ARG A 242 -16.69 -16.34 -16.21
N TYR A 243 -16.52 -15.85 -17.45
CA TYR A 243 -15.27 -15.30 -17.95
C TYR A 243 -14.90 -13.96 -17.32
N THR A 244 -15.87 -13.10 -17.02
CA THR A 244 -15.65 -11.81 -16.36
C THR A 244 -15.26 -12.00 -14.90
N PHE A 245 -15.87 -12.98 -14.23
CA PHE A 245 -15.46 -13.37 -12.89
C PHE A 245 -14.07 -14.00 -12.87
N ALA A 246 -13.78 -14.89 -13.82
CA ALA A 246 -12.44 -15.44 -14.00
C ALA A 246 -11.41 -14.35 -14.31
N LEU A 247 -11.77 -13.32 -15.09
CA LEU A 247 -10.91 -12.18 -15.37
C LEU A 247 -10.63 -11.37 -14.10
N ILE A 248 -11.64 -11.04 -13.30
CA ILE A 248 -11.47 -10.32 -12.02
C ILE A 248 -10.59 -11.14 -11.06
N LEU A 249 -10.83 -12.44 -10.94
CA LEU A 249 -10.00 -13.32 -10.13
C LEU A 249 -8.58 -13.44 -10.67
N ALA A 250 -8.38 -13.40 -12.00
CA ALA A 250 -7.06 -13.42 -12.64
C ALA A 250 -6.32 -12.09 -12.52
N LEU A 251 -7.02 -10.96 -12.35
CA LEU A 251 -6.40 -9.66 -12.13
C LEU A 251 -5.59 -9.62 -10.82
N ILE A 252 -6.02 -10.32 -9.77
CA ILE A 252 -5.30 -10.37 -8.48
C ILE A 252 -3.90 -10.99 -8.62
N PRO A 253 -3.74 -12.23 -9.12
CA PRO A 253 -2.42 -12.81 -9.36
C PRO A 253 -1.67 -12.10 -10.48
N LEU A 254 -2.35 -11.52 -11.48
CA LEU A 254 -1.71 -10.70 -12.51
C LEU A 254 -1.06 -9.45 -11.91
N VAL A 255 -1.75 -8.71 -11.04
CA VAL A 255 -1.18 -7.55 -10.33
C VAL A 255 0.00 -7.98 -9.46
N GLY A 256 -0.13 -9.12 -8.77
CA GLY A 256 0.97 -9.72 -8.01
C GLY A 256 2.19 -10.05 -8.88
N TRP A 257 1.96 -10.67 -10.04
CA TRP A 257 2.99 -11.02 -11.01
C TRP A 257 3.65 -9.78 -11.61
N VAL A 258 2.86 -8.80 -12.07
CA VAL A 258 3.37 -7.53 -12.60
C VAL A 258 4.26 -6.87 -11.56
N ARG A 259 3.83 -6.73 -10.30
CA ARG A 259 4.67 -6.16 -9.25
C ARG A 259 5.94 -6.96 -8.96
N ALA A 260 5.89 -8.28 -9.03
CA ALA A 260 7.06 -9.12 -8.79
C ALA A 260 8.09 -9.05 -9.92
N ASN A 261 7.67 -8.65 -11.13
CA ASN A 261 8.50 -8.65 -12.34
C ASN A 261 8.77 -7.24 -12.90
N THR A 262 8.18 -6.19 -12.31
CA THR A 262 8.37 -4.80 -12.75
C THR A 262 8.78 -3.92 -11.57
N GLY A 263 9.55 -2.88 -11.87
CA GLY A 263 10.04 -1.91 -10.86
C GLY A 263 11.36 -2.32 -10.21
N ALA A 264 11.83 -1.48 -9.27
CA ALA A 264 13.13 -1.63 -8.64
C ALA A 264 13.29 -2.96 -7.90
N VAL A 265 12.23 -3.48 -7.28
CA VAL A 265 12.27 -4.77 -6.57
C VAL A 265 12.60 -5.93 -7.50
N ALA A 266 12.06 -5.93 -8.72
CA ALA A 266 12.37 -6.96 -9.71
C ALA A 266 13.80 -6.84 -10.22
N PHE A 267 14.25 -5.60 -10.46
CA PHE A 267 15.61 -5.31 -10.94
C PHE A 267 16.69 -5.70 -9.91
N TYR A 268 16.49 -5.36 -8.64
CA TYR A 268 17.47 -5.62 -7.57
C TYR A 268 17.32 -6.99 -6.88
N ARG A 269 16.37 -7.83 -7.33
CA ARG A 269 16.07 -9.10 -6.67
C ARG A 269 17.27 -10.03 -6.63
N GLN A 270 18.00 -10.11 -7.73
CA GLN A 270 19.15 -10.99 -7.86
C GLN A 270 20.29 -10.54 -6.93
N GLN A 271 20.56 -9.23 -6.88
CA GLN A 271 21.55 -8.63 -5.99
C GLN A 271 21.16 -8.82 -4.52
N ALA A 272 19.88 -8.65 -4.18
CA ALA A 272 19.37 -8.88 -2.83
C ALA A 272 19.49 -10.34 -2.39
N MET A 273 19.31 -11.31 -3.30
CA MET A 273 19.51 -12.74 -2.97
C MET A 273 20.99 -13.11 -2.80
N GLN A 274 21.91 -12.33 -3.38
CA GLN A 274 23.35 -12.51 -3.20
C GLN A 274 23.89 -11.76 -1.97
N PHE A 275 23.09 -10.90 -1.35
CA PHE A 275 23.50 -10.13 -0.19
C PHE A 275 23.48 -11.00 1.08
N ASP A 276 24.66 -11.25 1.64
CA ASP A 276 24.80 -11.91 2.92
C ASP A 276 24.74 -10.88 4.06
N GLY A 277 23.54 -10.74 4.64
CA GLY A 277 23.31 -9.84 5.76
C GLY A 277 24.06 -10.22 7.03
N VAL A 278 24.40 -11.50 7.23
CA VAL A 278 25.15 -11.95 8.40
C VAL A 278 26.61 -11.56 8.26
N ALA A 279 27.21 -11.82 7.09
CA ALA A 279 28.57 -11.38 6.78
C ALA A 279 28.68 -9.85 6.87
N ALA A 280 27.73 -9.11 6.29
CA ALA A 280 27.70 -7.66 6.37
C ALA A 280 27.62 -7.15 7.82
N LEU A 281 26.80 -7.77 8.67
CA LEU A 281 26.66 -7.37 10.06
C LEU A 281 27.90 -7.72 10.90
N GLN A 282 28.51 -8.88 10.66
CA GLN A 282 29.80 -9.26 11.26
C GLN A 282 30.91 -8.28 10.86
N GLN A 283 30.95 -7.88 9.60
CA GLN A 283 31.93 -6.93 9.10
C GLN A 283 31.73 -5.54 9.73
N VAL A 284 30.48 -5.07 9.84
CA VAL A 284 30.17 -3.83 10.56
C VAL A 284 30.63 -3.91 12.02
N GLN A 285 30.33 -5.02 12.70
CA GLN A 285 30.75 -5.24 14.09
C GLN A 285 32.26 -5.20 14.25
N LEU A 286 33.00 -5.93 13.40
CA LEU A 286 34.46 -5.95 13.39
C LEU A 286 35.05 -4.56 13.17
N LEU A 287 34.51 -3.80 12.21
CA LEU A 287 34.97 -2.45 11.92
C LEU A 287 34.59 -1.43 13.02
N SER A 288 33.59 -1.74 13.85
CA SER A 288 33.13 -0.88 14.96
C SER A 288 33.63 -1.32 16.34
N ASP A 289 34.38 -2.42 16.42
CA ASP A 289 34.87 -2.98 17.68
C ASP A 289 35.77 -1.98 18.43
N GLU A 290 35.61 -1.90 19.75
CA GLU A 290 36.45 -1.07 20.61
C GLU A 290 37.93 -1.50 20.56
N ALA A 291 38.18 -2.80 20.32
CA ALA A 291 39.53 -3.32 20.08
C ALA A 291 40.21 -2.70 18.84
N ASN A 292 39.43 -2.22 17.86
CA ASN A 292 39.90 -1.55 16.66
C ASN A 292 39.85 -0.02 16.76
N MET A 293 39.69 0.53 17.96
CA MET A 293 39.57 1.98 18.25
C MET A 293 38.32 2.65 17.64
N GLY A 294 37.31 1.87 17.26
CA GLY A 294 36.02 2.35 16.74
C GLY A 294 36.11 3.20 15.46
N ARG A 295 34.99 3.87 15.09
CA ARG A 295 34.88 4.68 13.86
C ARG A 295 34.50 6.14 14.12
N ALA A 296 34.97 6.72 15.22
CA ALA A 296 34.76 8.15 15.47
C ALA A 296 35.52 9.01 14.44
N LEU A 297 34.89 10.07 13.94
CA LEU A 297 35.52 10.97 12.96
C LEU A 297 36.84 11.53 13.51
N GLY A 298 37.92 11.38 12.73
CA GLY A 298 39.26 11.84 13.10
C GLY A 298 40.04 10.90 14.03
N SER A 299 39.50 9.72 14.37
CA SER A 299 40.26 8.71 15.10
C SER A 299 41.11 7.83 14.17
N ASP A 300 42.20 7.29 14.71
CA ASP A 300 43.02 6.28 14.03
C ASP A 300 42.22 5.04 13.59
N GLY A 301 41.14 4.71 14.33
CA GLY A 301 40.24 3.60 14.01
C GLY A 301 39.45 3.82 12.71
N VAL A 302 39.04 5.06 12.40
CA VAL A 302 38.45 5.38 11.08
C VAL A 302 39.44 5.14 9.96
N GLN A 303 40.71 5.49 10.16
CA GLN A 303 41.73 5.34 9.13
C GLN A 303 42.03 3.86 8.86
N ARG A 304 42.16 3.04 9.92
CA ARG A 304 42.31 1.59 9.80
C ARG A 304 41.11 0.93 9.12
N ALA A 305 39.89 1.33 9.49
CA ALA A 305 38.69 0.82 8.83
C ALA A 305 38.66 1.16 7.33
N ALA A 306 39.11 2.37 6.97
CA ALA A 306 39.19 2.78 5.57
C ALA A 306 40.26 2.01 4.79
N GLU A 307 41.43 1.75 5.39
CA GLU A 307 42.48 0.89 4.82
C GLU A 307 42.01 -0.55 4.62
N GLN A 308 41.27 -1.10 5.57
CA GLN A 308 40.71 -2.44 5.47
C GLN A 308 39.69 -2.54 4.32
N ILE A 309 38.78 -1.56 4.20
CA ILE A 309 37.84 -1.48 3.08
C ILE A 309 38.58 -1.34 1.75
N ALA A 310 39.62 -0.52 1.68
CA ALA A 310 40.46 -0.37 0.48
C ALA A 310 41.14 -1.68 0.07
N THR A 311 41.61 -2.46 1.04
CA THR A 311 42.21 -3.78 0.81
C THR A 311 41.19 -4.76 0.24
N GLU A 312 39.96 -4.75 0.75
CA GLU A 312 38.87 -5.57 0.20
C GLU A 312 38.49 -5.14 -1.21
N PHE A 313 38.46 -3.84 -1.49
CA PHE A 313 38.19 -3.33 -2.84
C PHE A 313 39.25 -3.79 -3.86
N ASP A 314 40.52 -3.79 -3.46
CA ASP A 314 41.61 -4.36 -4.27
C ASP A 314 41.41 -5.87 -4.47
N ALA A 315 41.04 -6.61 -3.42
CA ALA A 315 40.77 -8.06 -3.51
C ALA A 315 39.58 -8.39 -4.43
N LEU A 316 38.59 -7.50 -4.50
CA LEU A 316 37.43 -7.59 -5.39
C LEU A 316 37.73 -7.12 -6.83
N GLY A 317 38.94 -6.61 -7.09
CA GLY A 317 39.34 -6.12 -8.41
C GLY A 317 38.60 -4.85 -8.85
N LEU A 318 38.12 -4.05 -7.89
CA LEU A 318 37.44 -2.79 -8.19
C LEU A 318 38.45 -1.75 -8.72
N GLN A 319 37.96 -0.82 -9.55
CA GLN A 319 38.81 0.22 -10.12
C GLN A 319 38.96 1.42 -9.18
N ARG A 320 40.19 1.86 -8.97
CA ARG A 320 40.52 3.06 -8.19
C ARG A 320 40.10 4.34 -8.94
N ALA A 321 39.74 5.38 -8.20
CA ALA A 321 39.21 6.64 -8.75
C ALA A 321 40.16 7.83 -8.52
N GLY A 322 39.80 9.00 -9.06
CA GLY A 322 40.53 10.26 -8.87
C GLY A 322 41.76 10.44 -9.76
N GLY A 323 42.42 11.59 -9.63
CA GLY A 323 43.61 11.94 -10.42
C GLY A 323 44.82 11.04 -10.15
N ASP A 324 44.94 10.55 -8.92
CA ASP A 324 46.07 9.73 -8.46
C ASP A 324 45.77 8.23 -8.47
N PHE A 325 44.58 7.81 -8.93
CA PHE A 325 44.12 6.41 -8.92
C PHE A 325 44.29 5.74 -7.55
N THR A 326 43.85 6.42 -6.49
CA THR A 326 43.90 5.96 -5.09
C THR A 326 42.50 5.71 -4.54
N TRP A 327 42.40 4.87 -3.51
CA TRP A 327 41.16 4.69 -2.73
C TRP A 327 40.82 5.91 -1.86
N PHE A 328 41.82 6.76 -1.59
CA PHE A 328 41.71 7.92 -0.73
C PHE A 328 41.77 9.19 -1.58
N GLN A 329 40.70 9.98 -1.53
CA GLN A 329 40.60 11.24 -2.26
C GLN A 329 40.67 12.40 -1.27
N PRO A 330 41.70 13.27 -1.35
CA PRO A 330 41.73 14.49 -0.55
C PRO A 330 40.64 15.45 -1.04
N HIS A 331 39.93 16.06 -0.11
CA HIS A 331 38.96 17.11 -0.41
C HIS A 331 39.25 18.29 0.50
N GLU A 332 39.76 19.38 -0.06
CA GLU A 332 39.92 20.63 0.67
C GLU A 332 38.53 21.23 0.89
N ARG A 333 38.11 21.32 2.15
CA ARG A 333 36.90 22.07 2.51
C ARG A 333 37.29 23.55 2.63
N GLU A 334 37.08 24.32 1.57
CA GLU A 334 37.13 25.77 1.67
C GLU A 334 35.91 26.26 2.44
N PHE A 335 36.12 26.76 3.66
CA PHE A 335 35.08 27.35 4.50
C PHE A 335 34.78 28.82 4.15
N GLU A 336 35.40 29.38 3.10
CA GLU A 336 35.32 30.82 2.78
C GLU A 336 34.04 31.29 2.04
N GLN A 337 33.06 30.41 1.80
CA GLN A 337 31.79 30.81 1.15
C GLN A 337 30.53 30.26 1.85
N LEU A 338 30.42 30.48 3.17
CA LEU A 338 29.14 30.36 3.89
C LEU A 338 28.72 31.68 4.52
#